data_AF-A0A0L6T6A5-F1
#
_entry.id   AF-A0A0L6T6A5-F1
#
_cell.length_a   1.000
_cell.length_b   1.000
_cell.length_c   1.000
_cell.angle_alpha   90.00
_cell.angle_beta   90.00
_cell.angle_gamma   90.00
#
_symmetry.space_group_name_H-M   'P 1'
#
loop_
_entity.id
_entity.type
_entity.pdbx_description
1 polymer ?
#
loop_
_entity_poly.entity_id
_entity_poly.type
_entity_poly.pdbx_seq_one_letter_code
_entity_poly.pdbx_strand_id
1 'polypeptide(L)'
;MTPHTRWLWLPALLLLLAVAWLRPLDEAAAPQVDAGLKRALASFAAARALNAVISVAQGTEVAVQPAGVGVTFAPGQALDPINDLVEQFSSLMLAASVSFGVQRALLGVGEHWVVSLLLTAAALCWLAFRWRGHAPPGWATRLLVGLLLLRFAVPVVAITSEAAFRAFLAQDYAAGQASIELSTEQFTRLNTPSEPARADEGVADRMKRWWSQTADVGKRFDEMKQVAARTVEQIVRLIVVFLMQTLVLPLVLMWGLWRLARLLVGRAGR
;
A
#
# COMPACT_ATOMS: atom_id res chain seq x y z
N MET A 1 -38.16 -7.69 -31.23
CA MET A 1 -37.34 -8.51 -30.30
C MET A 1 -38.12 -9.75 -29.90
N THR A 2 -37.59 -10.93 -30.19
CA THR A 2 -38.26 -12.22 -30.00
C THR A 2 -38.53 -12.52 -28.50
N PRO A 3 -39.59 -13.29 -28.18
CA PRO A 3 -40.00 -13.59 -26.80
C PRO A 3 -38.91 -14.27 -25.95
N HIS A 4 -37.97 -14.98 -26.57
CA HIS A 4 -36.84 -15.64 -25.87
C HIS A 4 -35.89 -14.67 -25.16
N THR A 5 -35.68 -13.46 -25.70
CA THR A 5 -34.79 -12.45 -25.08
C THR A 5 -35.33 -11.90 -23.76
N ARG A 6 -36.64 -12.01 -23.49
CA ARG A 6 -37.27 -11.49 -22.26
C ARG A 6 -36.97 -12.38 -21.05
N TRP A 7 -36.77 -13.67 -21.28
CA TRP A 7 -36.51 -14.66 -20.23
C TRP A 7 -35.05 -14.72 -19.76
N LEU A 8 -34.10 -14.15 -20.51
CA LEU A 8 -32.67 -14.16 -20.13
C LEU A 8 -32.31 -13.12 -19.05
N TRP A 9 -33.06 -12.01 -18.93
CA TRP A 9 -32.79 -10.96 -17.95
C TRP A 9 -33.25 -11.31 -16.54
N LEU A 10 -34.32 -12.10 -16.42
CA LEU A 10 -34.87 -12.59 -15.15
C LEU A 10 -33.85 -13.40 -14.34
N PRO A 11 -33.22 -14.46 -14.87
CA PRO A 11 -32.23 -15.23 -14.12
C PRO A 11 -30.97 -14.41 -13.82
N ALA A 12 -30.56 -13.50 -14.71
CA ALA A 12 -29.41 -12.62 -14.45
C ALA A 12 -29.69 -11.64 -13.29
N LEU A 13 -30.88 -11.04 -13.24
CA LEU A 13 -31.27 -10.13 -12.16
C LEU A 13 -31.47 -10.89 -10.84
N LEU A 14 -32.08 -12.08 -10.89
CA LEU A 14 -32.22 -12.96 -9.73
C LEU A 14 -30.86 -13.38 -9.17
N LEU A 15 -29.91 -13.73 -10.05
CA LEU A 15 -28.55 -14.05 -9.64
C LEU A 15 -27.86 -12.84 -9.00
N LEU A 16 -27.98 -11.64 -9.58
CA LEU A 16 -27.42 -10.41 -9.01
C LEU A 16 -28.02 -10.10 -7.64
N LEU A 17 -29.33 -10.29 -7.47
CA LEU A 17 -30.00 -10.11 -6.18
C LEU A 17 -29.56 -11.18 -5.17
N ALA A 18 -29.47 -12.45 -5.59
CA ALA A 18 -28.96 -13.52 -4.73
C ALA A 18 -27.53 -13.20 -4.26
N VAL A 19 -26.65 -12.75 -5.15
CA VAL A 19 -25.29 -12.30 -4.80
C VAL A 19 -25.33 -11.06 -3.89
N ALA A 20 -26.23 -10.11 -4.10
CA ALA A 20 -26.36 -8.93 -3.23
C ALA A 20 -26.80 -9.29 -1.80
N TRP A 21 -27.63 -10.32 -1.65
CA TRP A 21 -28.16 -10.78 -0.36
C TRP A 21 -27.26 -11.79 0.35
N LEU A 22 -26.64 -12.72 -0.39
CA LEU A 22 -25.72 -13.74 0.14
C LEU A 22 -24.30 -13.20 0.40
N ARG A 23 -23.98 -12.01 -0.11
CA ARG A 23 -22.72 -11.28 0.16
C ARG A 23 -21.40 -12.03 -0.12
N PRO A 24 -21.31 -12.98 -1.08
CA PRO A 24 -20.07 -13.75 -1.27
C PRO A 24 -18.89 -12.86 -1.71
N LEU A 25 -19.18 -11.75 -2.39
CA LEU A 25 -18.16 -10.77 -2.79
C LEU A 25 -17.65 -9.94 -1.61
N ASP A 26 -18.51 -9.59 -0.65
CA ASP A 26 -18.09 -8.81 0.52
C ASP A 26 -17.24 -9.68 1.46
N GLU A 27 -17.67 -10.93 1.66
CA GLU A 27 -16.92 -11.94 2.43
C GLU A 27 -15.55 -12.23 1.81
N ALA A 28 -15.46 -12.24 0.48
CA ALA A 28 -14.18 -12.36 -0.21
C ALA A 28 -13.34 -11.08 -0.16
N ALA A 29 -13.96 -9.89 -0.21
CA ALA A 29 -13.26 -8.61 -0.31
C ALA A 29 -12.69 -8.11 1.03
N ALA A 30 -13.44 -8.25 2.14
CA ALA A 30 -13.03 -7.70 3.43
C ALA A 30 -11.67 -8.25 3.91
N PRO A 31 -11.40 -9.58 3.88
CA PRO A 31 -10.10 -10.12 4.27
C PRO A 31 -8.95 -9.63 3.38
N GLN A 32 -9.23 -9.30 2.12
CA GLN A 32 -8.22 -8.83 1.17
C GLN A 32 -7.81 -7.40 1.46
N VAL A 33 -8.77 -6.52 1.74
CA VAL A 33 -8.49 -5.15 2.20
C VAL A 33 -7.77 -5.17 3.55
N ASP A 34 -8.21 -6.01 4.48
CA ASP A 34 -7.59 -6.15 5.80
C ASP A 34 -6.13 -6.66 5.70
N ALA A 35 -5.85 -7.56 4.75
CA ALA A 35 -4.49 -8.01 4.47
C ALA A 35 -3.62 -6.88 3.88
N GLY A 36 -4.17 -6.03 3.01
CA GLY A 36 -3.50 -4.83 2.50
C GLY A 36 -3.17 -3.84 3.62
N LEU A 37 -4.15 -3.56 4.48
CA LEU A 37 -3.99 -2.69 5.66
C LEU A 37 -2.90 -3.20 6.60
N LYS A 38 -2.91 -4.49 6.94
CA LYS A 38 -1.89 -5.10 7.82
C LYS A 38 -0.48 -4.96 7.24
N ARG A 39 -0.31 -5.18 5.93
CA ARG A 39 0.97 -5.00 5.24
C ARG A 39 1.43 -3.55 5.29
N ALA A 40 0.55 -2.60 4.98
CA ALA A 40 0.87 -1.17 5.04
C ALA A 40 1.28 -0.73 6.46
N LEU A 41 0.55 -1.17 7.50
CA LEU A 41 0.87 -0.86 8.89
C LEU A 41 2.18 -1.52 9.34
N ALA A 42 2.45 -2.76 8.94
CA ALA A 42 3.69 -3.45 9.25
C ALA A 42 4.89 -2.73 8.62
N SER A 43 4.80 -2.37 7.32
CA SER A 43 5.84 -1.59 6.64
C SER A 43 6.00 -0.19 7.23
N PHE A 44 4.92 0.47 7.65
CA PHE A 44 4.96 1.75 8.36
C PHE A 44 5.74 1.66 9.67
N ALA A 45 5.44 0.65 10.49
CA ALA A 45 6.10 0.42 11.77
C ALA A 45 7.59 0.10 11.57
N ALA A 46 7.92 -0.75 10.60
CA ALA A 46 9.29 -1.10 10.25
C ALA A 46 10.09 0.14 9.80
N ALA A 47 9.49 0.99 8.94
CA ALA A 47 10.11 2.24 8.51
C ALA A 47 10.34 3.19 9.70
N ARG A 48 9.36 3.33 10.60
CA ARG A 48 9.51 4.18 11.79
C ARG A 48 10.58 3.66 12.76
N ALA A 49 10.69 2.36 12.92
CA ALA A 49 11.74 1.74 13.72
C ALA A 49 13.13 2.02 13.11
N LEU A 50 13.29 1.83 11.80
CA LEU A 50 14.52 2.14 11.09
C LEU A 50 14.89 3.62 11.21
N ASN A 51 13.92 4.53 11.02
CA ASN A 51 14.10 5.98 11.18
C ASN A 51 14.59 6.34 12.59
N ALA A 52 14.03 5.72 13.63
CA ALA A 52 14.45 5.96 15.01
C ALA A 52 15.90 5.50 15.26
N VAL A 53 16.29 4.34 14.74
CA VAL A 53 17.66 3.82 14.89
C VAL A 53 18.68 4.69 14.13
N ILE A 54 18.35 5.13 12.92
CA ILE A 54 19.21 6.01 12.12
C ILE A 54 19.38 7.37 12.81
N SER A 55 18.29 7.94 13.33
CA SER A 55 18.33 9.24 14.03
C SER A 55 19.24 9.22 15.27
N VAL A 56 19.27 8.12 16.03
CA VAL A 56 20.19 7.97 17.17
C VAL A 56 21.65 7.89 16.69
N ALA A 57 21.91 7.16 15.60
CA ALA A 57 23.25 7.10 15.02
C ALA A 57 23.72 8.46 14.46
N GLN A 58 22.81 9.24 13.87
CA GLN A 58 23.07 10.60 13.39
C GLN A 58 23.43 11.56 14.51
N GLY A 59 22.73 11.48 15.65
CA GLY A 59 22.98 12.32 16.82
C GLY A 59 24.30 12.03 17.56
N THR A 60 25.04 10.99 17.16
CA THR A 60 26.35 10.66 17.74
C THR A 60 27.44 11.52 17.07
N GLU A 61 27.39 12.83 17.32
CA GLU A 61 28.44 13.76 16.91
C GLU A 61 29.64 13.63 17.86
N VAL A 62 30.78 13.17 17.34
CA VAL A 62 32.04 13.25 18.08
C VAL A 62 32.72 14.56 17.70
N ALA A 63 32.66 15.55 18.59
CA ALA A 63 33.42 16.78 18.45
C ALA A 63 34.91 16.49 18.63
N VAL A 64 35.57 16.05 17.56
CA VAL A 64 37.04 15.94 17.53
C VAL A 64 37.59 17.31 17.18
N GLN A 65 38.38 17.90 18.07
CA GLN A 65 39.12 19.14 17.82
C GLN A 65 40.59 18.82 17.57
N PRO A 66 40.99 18.41 16.34
CA PRO A 66 42.39 18.31 16.01
C PRO A 66 42.94 19.73 15.85
N ALA A 67 43.91 20.10 16.68
CA ALA A 67 44.67 21.35 16.56
C ALA A 67 43.89 22.68 16.73
N GLY A 68 42.77 22.70 17.47
CA GLY A 68 42.06 23.95 17.81
C GLY A 68 41.27 24.58 16.65
N VAL A 69 41.23 23.94 15.48
CA VAL A 69 40.30 24.24 14.39
C VAL A 69 39.17 23.22 14.50
N GLY A 70 37.97 23.70 14.88
CA GLY A 70 36.79 22.86 15.00
C GLY A 70 36.31 22.36 13.65
N VAL A 71 36.88 21.25 13.16
CA VAL A 71 36.32 20.52 12.02
C VAL A 71 35.36 19.48 12.60
N THR A 72 34.07 19.78 12.58
CA THR A 72 33.02 18.85 12.96
C THR A 72 32.97 17.71 11.95
N PHE A 73 33.52 16.56 12.32
CA PHE A 73 33.28 15.31 11.60
C PHE A 73 31.93 14.76 12.07
N ALA A 74 30.90 14.94 11.25
CA ALA A 74 29.56 14.39 11.47
C ALA A 74 29.35 13.17 10.55
N PRO A 75 29.90 11.98 10.87
CA PRO A 75 29.69 10.79 10.06
C PRO A 75 28.20 10.41 9.93
N GLY A 76 27.36 10.88 10.87
CA GLY A 76 25.91 10.78 10.82
C GLY A 76 25.25 11.45 9.61
N GLN A 77 25.78 12.59 9.15
CA GLN A 77 25.20 13.33 8.01
C GLN A 77 25.25 12.56 6.69
N ALA A 78 26.13 11.57 6.57
CA ALA A 78 26.17 10.70 5.39
C ALA A 78 24.93 9.79 5.29
N LEU A 79 24.20 9.58 6.40
CA LEU A 79 22.97 8.78 6.45
C LEU A 79 21.71 9.61 6.16
N ASP A 80 21.80 10.96 6.10
CA ASP A 80 20.67 11.86 5.91
C ASP A 80 19.81 11.51 4.68
N PRO A 81 20.38 11.24 3.49
CA PRO A 81 19.56 10.91 2.32
C PRO A 81 18.73 9.62 2.51
N ILE A 82 19.23 8.67 3.30
CA ILE A 82 18.51 7.42 3.58
C ILE A 82 17.41 7.69 4.60
N ASN A 83 17.72 8.46 5.65
CA ASN A 83 16.74 8.85 6.66
C ASN A 83 15.54 9.55 6.01
N ASP A 84 15.78 10.52 5.13
CA ASP A 84 14.73 11.27 4.43
C ASP A 84 13.84 10.35 3.56
N LEU A 85 14.43 9.33 2.93
CA LEU A 85 13.69 8.35 2.14
C LEU A 85 12.85 7.41 3.02
N VAL A 86 13.39 6.98 4.16
CA VAL A 86 12.66 6.17 5.14
C VAL A 86 11.49 6.96 5.73
N GLU A 87 11.67 8.26 5.99
CA GLU A 87 10.60 9.14 6.45
C GLU A 87 9.50 9.31 5.40
N GLN A 88 9.85 9.56 4.14
CA GLN A 88 8.89 9.65 3.03
C GLN A 88 8.16 8.33 2.83
N PHE A 89 8.87 7.21 2.89
CA PHE A 89 8.28 5.88 2.82
C PHE A 89 7.30 5.64 3.96
N SER A 90 7.66 6.00 5.19
CA SER A 90 6.79 5.87 6.36
C SER A 90 5.51 6.70 6.18
N SER A 91 5.64 7.97 5.79
CA SER A 91 4.50 8.84 5.45
C SER A 91 3.59 8.24 4.38
N LEU A 92 4.17 7.61 3.34
CA LEU A 92 3.42 6.95 2.28
C LEU A 92 2.72 5.67 2.76
N MET A 93 3.36 4.85 3.61
CA MET A 93 2.73 3.67 4.22
C MET A 93 1.58 4.05 5.15
N LEU A 94 1.68 5.18 5.86
CA LEU A 94 0.57 5.72 6.64
C LEU A 94 -0.60 6.11 5.73
N ALA A 95 -0.33 6.83 4.64
CA ALA A 95 -1.36 7.18 3.65
C ALA A 95 -2.00 5.94 3.01
N ALA A 96 -1.20 4.92 2.68
CA ALA A 96 -1.66 3.62 2.19
C ALA A 96 -2.59 2.93 3.21
N SER A 97 -2.22 2.94 4.49
CA SER A 97 -3.03 2.39 5.58
C SER A 97 -4.37 3.12 5.70
N VAL A 98 -4.36 4.46 5.64
CA VAL A 98 -5.59 5.27 5.62
C VAL A 98 -6.46 4.92 4.40
N SER A 99 -5.88 4.77 3.21
CA SER A 99 -6.59 4.38 1.99
C SER A 99 -7.28 3.02 2.15
N PHE A 100 -6.58 2.00 2.65
CA PHE A 100 -7.21 0.69 2.93
C PHE A 100 -8.29 0.80 4.01
N GLY A 101 -8.10 1.62 5.05
CA GLY A 101 -9.12 1.91 6.04
C GLY A 101 -10.38 2.53 5.43
N VAL A 102 -10.23 3.48 4.50
CA VAL A 102 -11.35 4.06 3.74
C VAL A 102 -12.03 3.00 2.89
N GLN A 103 -11.28 2.15 2.18
CA GLN A 103 -11.85 1.04 1.41
C GLN A 103 -12.64 0.09 2.30
N ARG A 104 -12.13 -0.24 3.50
CA ARG A 104 -12.82 -1.10 4.47
C ARG A 104 -14.11 -0.47 4.98
N ALA A 105 -14.10 0.83 5.26
CA ALA A 105 -15.31 1.57 5.65
C ALA A 105 -16.33 1.60 4.51
N LEU A 106 -15.90 1.87 3.27
CA LEU A 106 -16.76 1.86 2.08
C LEU A 106 -17.37 0.47 1.81
N LEU A 107 -16.61 -0.61 2.03
CA LEU A 107 -17.16 -1.98 1.99
C LEU A 107 -18.31 -2.14 2.99
N GLY A 108 -18.13 -1.67 4.24
CA GLY A 108 -19.18 -1.72 5.26
C GLY A 108 -20.45 -0.94 4.88
N VAL A 109 -20.31 0.21 4.20
CA VAL A 109 -21.45 0.96 3.67
C VAL A 109 -22.16 0.18 2.56
N GLY A 110 -21.39 -0.39 1.62
CA GLY A 110 -21.94 -1.19 0.52
C GLY A 110 -22.64 -2.46 0.99
N GLU A 111 -22.16 -3.09 2.06
CA GLU A 111 -22.73 -4.30 2.67
C GLU A 111 -24.07 -4.05 3.39
N HIS A 112 -24.39 -2.78 3.66
CA HIS A 112 -25.55 -2.46 4.48
C HIS A 112 -26.85 -2.93 3.83
N TRP A 113 -27.73 -3.56 4.63
CA TRP A 113 -28.96 -4.19 4.12
C TRP A 113 -29.88 -3.21 3.37
N VAL A 114 -29.84 -1.92 3.73
CA VAL A 114 -30.57 -0.85 3.04
C VAL A 114 -30.17 -0.75 1.57
N VAL A 115 -28.87 -0.91 1.26
CA VAL A 115 -28.38 -0.89 -0.13
C VAL A 115 -28.96 -2.07 -0.92
N SER A 116 -28.96 -3.28 -0.33
CA SER A 116 -29.57 -4.46 -0.95
C SER A 116 -31.09 -4.33 -1.10
N LEU A 117 -31.78 -3.71 -0.15
CA LEU A 117 -33.22 -3.44 -0.24
C LEU A 117 -33.53 -2.44 -1.37
N LEU A 118 -32.81 -1.32 -1.42
CA LEU A 118 -32.97 -0.31 -2.47
C LEU A 118 -32.66 -0.90 -3.85
N LEU A 119 -31.61 -1.71 -3.94
CA LEU A 119 -31.26 -2.43 -5.17
C LEU A 119 -32.39 -3.38 -5.59
N THR A 120 -32.99 -4.11 -4.64
CA THR A 120 -34.14 -5.00 -4.89
C THR A 120 -35.35 -4.20 -5.38
N ALA A 121 -35.67 -3.07 -4.73
CA ALA A 121 -36.78 -2.22 -5.14
C ALA A 121 -36.57 -1.62 -6.55
N ALA A 122 -35.36 -1.15 -6.85
CA ALA A 122 -35.01 -0.64 -8.18
C ALA A 122 -35.08 -1.75 -9.25
N ALA A 123 -34.62 -2.96 -8.93
CA ALA A 123 -34.67 -4.13 -9.80
C ALA A 123 -36.12 -4.54 -10.10
N LEU A 124 -36.98 -4.59 -9.10
CA LEU A 124 -38.42 -4.91 -9.27
C LEU A 124 -39.15 -3.83 -10.08
N CYS A 125 -38.87 -2.55 -9.81
CA CYS A 125 -39.42 -1.43 -10.57
C CYS A 125 -39.03 -1.54 -12.06
N TRP A 126 -37.73 -1.78 -12.33
CA TRP A 126 -37.20 -1.96 -13.68
C TRP A 126 -37.86 -3.16 -14.39
N LEU A 127 -38.04 -4.28 -13.67
CA LEU A 127 -38.69 -5.47 -14.19
C LEU A 127 -40.18 -5.26 -14.48
N ALA A 128 -40.89 -4.51 -13.62
CA ALA A 128 -42.31 -4.21 -13.80
C ALA A 128 -42.58 -3.41 -15.08
N PHE A 129 -41.73 -2.45 -15.42
CA PHE A 129 -41.82 -1.74 -16.72
C PHE A 129 -41.66 -2.69 -17.90
N ARG A 130 -40.65 -3.57 -17.84
CA ARG A 130 -40.41 -4.61 -18.85
C ARG A 130 -41.58 -5.60 -18.99
N TRP A 131 -42.20 -5.98 -17.87
CA TRP A 131 -43.29 -6.96 -17.86
C TRP A 131 -44.59 -6.37 -18.44
N ARG A 132 -44.82 -5.07 -18.23
CA ARG A 132 -45.90 -4.31 -18.86
C ARG A 132 -45.65 -4.01 -20.35
N GLY A 133 -44.57 -4.51 -20.93
CA GLY A 133 -44.23 -4.34 -22.35
C GLY A 133 -43.61 -2.98 -22.69
N HIS A 134 -43.36 -2.12 -21.70
CA HIS A 134 -42.71 -0.82 -21.91
C HIS A 134 -41.19 -0.94 -21.79
N ALA A 135 -40.47 -0.12 -22.56
CA ALA A 135 -39.05 0.07 -22.32
C ALA A 135 -38.87 0.77 -20.96
N PRO A 136 -37.98 0.28 -20.06
CA PRO A 136 -37.75 0.93 -18.79
C PRO A 136 -37.17 2.32 -19.03
N PRO A 137 -37.68 3.36 -18.35
CA PRO A 137 -37.23 4.71 -18.58
C PRO A 137 -35.75 4.88 -18.20
N GLY A 138 -35.05 5.80 -18.85
CA GLY A 138 -33.61 6.00 -18.67
C GLY A 138 -33.22 6.27 -17.21
N TRP A 139 -34.07 6.95 -16.43
CA TRP A 139 -33.82 7.19 -15.00
C TRP A 139 -33.85 5.91 -14.17
N ALA A 140 -34.75 4.96 -14.47
CA ALA A 140 -34.87 3.69 -13.73
C ALA A 140 -33.64 2.81 -13.97
N THR A 141 -33.14 2.78 -15.21
CA THR A 141 -31.90 2.08 -15.53
C THR A 141 -30.68 2.76 -14.89
N ARG A 142 -30.61 4.10 -14.89
CA ARG A 142 -29.54 4.84 -14.20
C ARG A 142 -29.52 4.55 -12.70
N LEU A 143 -30.69 4.52 -12.06
CA LEU A 143 -30.84 4.21 -10.65
C LEU A 143 -30.37 2.78 -10.35
N LEU A 144 -30.83 1.79 -11.12
CA LEU A 144 -30.43 0.40 -10.96
C LEU A 144 -28.92 0.21 -11.13
N VAL A 145 -28.34 0.77 -12.19
CA VAL A 145 -26.89 0.68 -12.46
C VAL A 145 -26.09 1.43 -11.38
N GLY A 146 -26.58 2.58 -10.92
CA GLY A 146 -25.95 3.33 -9.82
C GLY A 146 -25.92 2.53 -8.52
N LEU A 147 -27.03 1.87 -8.16
CA LEU A 147 -27.10 0.99 -6.99
C LEU A 147 -26.23 -0.26 -7.14
N LEU A 148 -26.14 -0.83 -8.35
CA LEU A 148 -25.21 -1.94 -8.62
C LEU A 148 -23.75 -1.50 -8.45
N LEU A 149 -23.38 -0.32 -8.97
CA LEU A 149 -22.04 0.23 -8.74
C LEU A 149 -21.80 0.49 -7.25
N LEU A 150 -22.74 1.10 -6.54
CA LEU A 150 -22.62 1.34 -5.11
C LEU A 150 -22.41 0.03 -4.32
N ARG A 151 -23.14 -1.03 -4.69
CA ARG A 151 -23.09 -2.33 -4.01
C ARG A 151 -21.83 -3.13 -4.33
N PHE A 152 -21.39 -3.13 -5.58
CA PHE A 152 -20.41 -4.08 -6.09
C PHE A 152 -19.08 -3.46 -6.53
N ALA A 153 -18.98 -2.14 -6.70
CA ALA A 153 -17.73 -1.55 -7.19
C ALA A 153 -16.58 -1.76 -6.22
N VAL A 154 -16.78 -1.47 -4.94
CA VAL A 154 -15.72 -1.61 -3.92
C VAL A 154 -15.30 -3.07 -3.73
N PRO A 155 -16.21 -4.06 -3.56
CA PRO A 155 -15.82 -5.46 -3.48
C PRO A 155 -15.07 -5.96 -4.71
N VAL A 156 -15.55 -5.63 -5.91
CA VAL A 156 -14.90 -6.06 -7.17
C VAL A 156 -13.51 -5.44 -7.30
N VAL A 157 -13.38 -4.14 -7.01
CA VAL A 157 -12.09 -3.45 -7.06
C VAL A 157 -11.11 -4.04 -6.03
N ALA A 158 -11.56 -4.31 -4.81
CA ALA A 158 -10.73 -4.89 -3.76
C ALA A 158 -10.20 -6.29 -4.16
N ILE A 159 -11.10 -7.17 -4.60
CA ILE A 159 -10.73 -8.53 -5.01
C ILE A 159 -9.75 -8.52 -6.19
N THR A 160 -10.04 -7.67 -7.19
CA THR A 160 -9.23 -7.61 -8.41
C THR A 160 -7.87 -6.97 -8.14
N SER A 161 -7.81 -5.93 -7.30
CA SER A 161 -6.55 -5.26 -6.95
C SER A 161 -5.63 -6.20 -6.16
N GLU A 162 -6.18 -6.97 -5.24
CA GLU A 162 -5.41 -7.96 -4.48
C GLU A 162 -4.98 -9.14 -5.36
N ALA A 163 -5.82 -9.61 -6.30
CA ALA A 163 -5.41 -10.61 -7.27
C ALA A 163 -4.22 -10.13 -8.12
N ALA A 164 -4.27 -8.88 -8.59
CA ALA A 164 -3.17 -8.25 -9.32
C ALA A 164 -1.91 -8.10 -8.43
N PHE A 165 -2.08 -7.70 -7.17
CA PHE A 165 -0.96 -7.65 -6.22
C PHE A 165 -0.30 -9.02 -6.05
N ARG A 166 -1.08 -10.09 -5.84
CA ARG A 166 -0.54 -11.45 -5.67
C ARG A 166 0.19 -11.96 -6.90
N ALA A 167 -0.34 -11.65 -8.08
CA ALA A 167 0.24 -12.10 -9.34
C ALA A 167 1.55 -11.40 -9.68
N PHE A 168 1.68 -10.10 -9.38
CA PHE A 168 2.78 -9.29 -9.92
C PHE A 168 3.68 -8.64 -8.86
N LEU A 169 3.15 -8.34 -7.67
CA LEU A 169 3.83 -7.47 -6.69
C LEU A 169 4.21 -8.18 -5.39
N ALA A 170 3.67 -9.39 -5.14
CA ALA A 170 3.92 -10.11 -3.89
C ALA A 170 5.39 -10.48 -3.68
N GLN A 171 6.11 -10.84 -4.76
CA GLN A 171 7.54 -11.16 -4.69
C GLN A 171 8.38 -9.92 -4.36
N ASP A 172 8.11 -8.80 -5.05
CA ASP A 172 8.79 -7.53 -4.80
C ASP A 172 8.53 -7.00 -3.39
N TYR A 173 7.30 -7.14 -2.90
CA TYR A 173 6.96 -6.82 -1.51
C TYR A 173 7.74 -7.67 -0.51
N ALA A 174 7.78 -8.99 -0.69
CA ALA A 174 8.46 -9.90 0.23
C ALA A 174 9.98 -9.63 0.28
N ALA A 175 10.59 -9.40 -0.88
CA ALA A 175 12.00 -9.03 -0.98
C ALA A 175 12.27 -7.68 -0.28
N GLY A 176 11.39 -6.70 -0.49
CA GLY A 176 11.50 -5.37 0.12
C GLY A 176 11.37 -5.38 1.65
N GLN A 177 10.36 -6.09 2.16
CA GLN A 177 10.09 -6.12 3.60
C GLN A 177 11.24 -6.80 4.37
N ALA A 178 11.77 -7.91 3.86
CA ALA A 178 12.88 -8.63 4.50
C ALA A 178 14.15 -7.78 4.62
N SER A 179 14.46 -6.95 3.61
CA SER A 179 15.62 -6.08 3.66
C SER A 179 15.52 -4.95 4.70
N ILE A 180 14.32 -4.41 4.94
CA ILE A 180 14.12 -3.37 5.97
C ILE A 180 14.31 -3.97 7.36
N GLU A 181 13.76 -5.17 7.59
CA GLU A 181 13.91 -5.89 8.87
C GLU A 181 15.37 -6.27 9.15
N LEU A 182 16.06 -6.85 8.15
CA LEU A 182 17.48 -7.19 8.28
C LEU A 182 18.35 -5.96 8.52
N SER A 183 18.07 -4.85 7.84
CA SER A 183 18.82 -3.59 8.05
C SER A 183 18.59 -3.06 9.47
N THR A 184 17.35 -3.08 9.96
CA THR A 184 17.02 -2.62 11.32
C THR A 184 17.76 -3.44 12.38
N GLU A 185 17.80 -4.78 12.23
CA GLU A 185 18.58 -5.64 13.13
C GLU A 185 20.08 -5.35 13.07
N GLN A 186 20.65 -5.17 11.87
CA GLN A 186 22.06 -4.86 11.69
C GLN A 186 22.45 -3.54 12.36
N PHE A 187 21.67 -2.48 12.16
CA PHE A 187 21.92 -1.19 12.81
C PHE A 187 21.79 -1.26 14.34
N THR A 188 20.85 -2.06 14.85
CA THR A 188 20.69 -2.26 16.31
C THR A 188 21.91 -2.96 16.91
N ARG A 189 22.46 -3.97 16.23
CA ARG A 189 23.67 -4.67 16.69
C ARG A 189 24.92 -3.78 16.64
N LEU A 190 25.05 -2.94 15.61
CA LEU A 190 26.19 -2.01 15.46
C LEU A 190 26.16 -0.88 16.50
N ASN A 191 24.97 -0.47 16.96
CA ASN A 191 24.79 0.55 18.00
C ASN A 191 24.84 -0.01 19.43
N THR A 192 25.08 -1.31 19.63
CA THR A 192 25.32 -1.86 20.96
C THR A 192 26.71 -1.40 21.43
N PRO A 193 26.84 -0.63 22.53
CA PRO A 193 28.12 -0.12 22.96
C PRO A 193 29.11 -1.27 23.18
N SER A 194 30.20 -1.27 22.42
CA SER A 194 31.32 -2.17 22.66
C SER A 194 31.95 -1.83 24.02
N GLU A 195 32.41 -2.85 24.75
CA GLU A 195 33.04 -2.73 26.07
C GLU A 195 34.02 -1.55 26.17
N PRO A 196 34.09 -0.86 27.32
CA PRO A 196 34.98 0.28 27.49
C PRO A 196 36.44 -0.12 27.25
N ALA A 197 37.15 0.74 26.51
CA ALA A 197 38.54 0.55 26.13
C ALA A 197 39.46 0.29 27.35
N ARG A 198 40.33 -0.72 27.24
CA ARG A 198 41.36 -1.00 28.24
C ARG A 198 42.36 0.15 28.30
N ALA A 199 42.70 0.59 29.51
CA ALA A 199 43.43 1.82 29.80
C ALA A 199 44.92 1.87 29.40
N ASP A 200 45.48 0.82 28.78
CA ASP A 200 46.94 0.63 28.64
C ASP A 200 47.51 0.86 27.23
N GLU A 201 46.79 1.50 26.31
CA GLU A 201 47.29 1.64 24.92
C GLU A 201 48.17 2.88 24.67
N GLY A 202 49.40 2.62 24.20
CA GLY A 202 50.40 3.62 23.87
C GLY A 202 50.00 4.58 22.74
N VAL A 203 50.60 5.78 22.74
CA VAL A 203 50.35 6.84 21.73
C VAL A 203 50.71 6.36 20.30
N ALA A 204 51.71 5.50 20.16
CA ALA A 204 52.06 4.86 18.89
C ALA A 204 50.99 3.88 18.39
N ASP A 205 50.37 3.10 19.29
CA ASP A 205 49.24 2.23 18.96
C ASP A 205 47.97 3.02 18.64
N ARG A 206 47.79 4.20 19.24
CA ARG A 206 46.71 5.14 18.87
C ARG A 206 46.92 5.71 17.46
N MET A 207 48.14 6.08 17.10
CA MET A 207 48.45 6.66 15.78
C MET A 207 48.42 5.60 14.67
N LYS A 208 48.92 4.39 14.94
CA LYS A 208 48.82 3.25 14.01
C LYS A 208 47.36 2.84 13.80
N ARG A 209 46.53 2.86 14.85
CA ARG A 209 45.08 2.63 14.75
C ARG A 209 44.35 3.73 13.99
N TRP A 210 44.72 5.00 14.18
CA TRP A 210 44.12 6.12 13.46
C TRP A 210 44.43 6.06 11.96
N TRP A 211 45.65 5.65 11.59
CA TRP A 211 46.06 5.48 10.19
C TRP A 211 45.42 4.24 9.53
N SER A 212 45.30 3.12 10.26
CA SER A 212 44.56 1.96 9.76
C SER A 212 43.05 2.24 9.67
N GLN A 213 42.48 3.01 10.61
CA GLN A 213 41.10 3.46 10.55
C GLN A 213 40.85 4.35 9.33
N THR A 214 41.73 5.29 8.99
CA THR A 214 41.54 6.17 7.82
C THR A 214 41.69 5.45 6.48
N ALA A 215 42.56 4.45 6.37
CA ALA A 215 42.64 3.59 5.19
C ALA A 215 41.40 2.66 5.03
N ASP A 216 40.83 2.20 6.14
CA ASP A 216 39.56 1.45 6.15
C ASP A 216 38.32 2.35 5.97
N VAL A 217 38.39 3.64 6.31
CA VAL A 217 37.28 4.61 6.15
C VAL A 217 36.89 4.75 4.68
N GLY A 218 37.84 4.73 3.74
CA GLY A 218 37.52 4.76 2.31
C GLY A 218 36.72 3.53 1.84
N LYS A 219 37.15 2.33 2.24
CA LYS A 219 36.43 1.07 1.92
C LYS A 219 35.09 0.98 2.63
N ARG A 220 35.01 1.38 3.90
CA ARG A 220 33.75 1.43 4.65
C ARG A 220 32.79 2.48 4.11
N PHE A 221 33.30 3.59 3.58
CA PHE A 221 32.48 4.61 2.94
C PHE A 221 31.88 4.11 1.63
N ASP A 222 32.66 3.40 0.80
CA ASP A 222 32.14 2.75 -0.41
C ASP A 222 31.16 1.62 -0.10
N GLU A 223 31.41 0.81 0.94
CA GLU A 223 30.46 -0.21 1.42
C GLU A 223 29.17 0.42 1.96
N MET A 224 29.25 1.47 2.78
CA MET A 224 28.09 2.22 3.27
C MET A 224 27.31 2.85 2.11
N LYS A 225 27.98 3.37 1.09
CA LYS A 225 27.35 3.95 -0.10
C LYS A 225 26.64 2.90 -0.95
N GLN A 226 27.20 1.69 -1.06
CA GLN A 226 26.55 0.56 -1.73
C GLN A 226 25.34 0.04 -0.95
N VAL A 227 25.45 -0.06 0.39
CA VAL A 227 24.32 -0.42 1.26
C VAL A 227 23.22 0.63 1.17
N ALA A 228 23.58 1.92 1.21
CA ALA A 228 22.66 3.04 1.02
C ALA A 228 21.92 2.92 -0.32
N ALA A 229 22.65 2.76 -1.42
CA ALA A 229 22.08 2.66 -2.77
C ALA A 229 21.10 1.48 -2.89
N ARG A 230 21.44 0.31 -2.33
CA ARG A 230 20.56 -0.85 -2.31
C ARG A 230 19.31 -0.59 -1.48
N THR A 231 19.43 0.02 -0.30
CA THR A 231 18.31 0.38 0.55
C THR A 231 17.36 1.36 -0.13
N VAL A 232 17.91 2.39 -0.81
CA VAL A 232 17.13 3.34 -1.60
C VAL A 232 16.33 2.62 -2.69
N GLU A 233 16.99 1.80 -3.49
CA GLU A 233 16.35 1.07 -4.59
C GLU A 233 15.19 0.19 -4.09
N GLN A 234 15.40 -0.44 -2.95
CA GLN A 234 14.46 -1.37 -2.34
C GLN A 234 13.25 -0.65 -1.71
N ILE A 235 13.48 0.49 -1.04
CA ILE A 235 12.43 1.38 -0.55
C ILE A 235 11.60 1.91 -1.72
N VAL A 236 12.23 2.33 -2.81
CA VAL A 236 11.52 2.83 -3.99
C VAL A 236 10.65 1.74 -4.62
N ARG A 237 11.14 0.49 -4.74
CA ARG A 237 10.32 -0.64 -5.20
C ARG A 237 9.09 -0.85 -4.32
N LEU A 238 9.27 -0.84 -2.99
CA LEU A 238 8.16 -0.94 -2.04
C LEU A 238 7.16 0.20 -2.21
N ILE A 239 7.63 1.43 -2.37
CA ILE A 239 6.77 2.60 -2.66
C ILE A 239 5.94 2.33 -3.90
N VAL A 240 6.57 1.92 -5.01
CA VAL A 240 5.87 1.63 -6.27
C VAL A 240 4.82 0.53 -6.06
N VAL A 241 5.17 -0.56 -5.39
CA VAL A 241 4.25 -1.66 -5.09
C VAL A 241 2.99 -1.16 -4.37
N PHE A 242 3.16 -0.39 -3.29
CA PHE A 242 2.03 0.13 -2.52
C PHE A 242 1.25 1.20 -3.27
N LEU A 243 1.90 2.05 -4.06
CA LEU A 243 1.24 3.08 -4.87
C LEU A 243 0.41 2.43 -5.98
N MET A 244 0.93 1.36 -6.60
CA MET A 244 0.16 0.54 -7.54
C MET A 244 -1.06 -0.08 -6.88
N GLN A 245 -0.89 -0.69 -5.70
CA GLN A 245 -1.98 -1.41 -5.03
C GLN A 245 -3.05 -0.48 -4.45
N THR A 246 -2.67 0.66 -3.87
CA THR A 246 -3.60 1.53 -3.13
C THR A 246 -4.20 2.65 -3.97
N LEU A 247 -3.52 3.07 -5.03
CA LEU A 247 -3.93 4.22 -5.85
C LEU A 247 -4.21 3.80 -7.28
N VAL A 248 -3.21 3.26 -7.99
CA VAL A 248 -3.31 3.08 -9.45
C VAL A 248 -4.31 1.99 -9.83
N LEU A 249 -4.18 0.78 -9.27
CA LEU A 249 -5.09 -0.33 -9.58
C LEU A 249 -6.54 0.01 -9.20
N PRO A 250 -6.84 0.52 -8.00
CA PRO A 250 -8.20 0.88 -7.64
C PRO A 250 -8.81 1.94 -8.57
N LEU A 251 -8.05 2.98 -8.95
CA LEU A 251 -8.55 4.03 -9.83
C LEU A 251 -8.80 3.53 -11.25
N VAL A 252 -7.89 2.73 -11.81
CA VAL A 252 -8.04 2.16 -13.16
C VAL A 252 -9.25 1.23 -13.22
N LEU A 253 -9.42 0.37 -12.21
CA LEU A 253 -10.56 -0.54 -12.14
C LEU A 253 -11.88 0.21 -11.93
N MET A 254 -11.89 1.22 -11.06
CA MET A 254 -13.07 2.06 -10.83
C MET A 254 -13.48 2.80 -12.12
N TRP A 255 -12.51 3.34 -12.86
CA TRP A 255 -12.75 3.95 -14.16
C TRP A 255 -13.32 2.96 -15.17
N GLY A 256 -12.78 1.72 -15.20
CA GLY A 256 -13.28 0.64 -16.05
C GLY A 256 -14.74 0.28 -15.75
N LEU A 257 -15.09 0.12 -14.47
CA LEU A 257 -16.46 -0.15 -14.02
C LEU A 257 -17.41 0.99 -14.39
N TRP A 258 -16.99 2.25 -14.18
CA TRP A 258 -17.81 3.40 -14.55
C TRP A 258 -18.03 3.50 -16.06
N ARG A 259 -17.01 3.20 -16.88
CA ARG A 259 -17.16 3.13 -18.34
C ARG A 259 -18.14 2.04 -18.75
N LEU A 260 -18.08 0.87 -18.14
CA LEU A 260 -19.00 -0.24 -18.41
C LEU A 260 -20.45 0.13 -18.02
N ALA A 261 -20.63 0.77 -16.86
CA ALA A 261 -21.93 1.29 -16.43
C ALA A 261 -22.52 2.29 -17.42
N ARG A 262 -21.72 3.24 -17.94
CA ARG A 262 -22.18 4.19 -18.97
C ARG A 262 -22.61 3.49 -20.27
N LEU A 263 -21.91 2.44 -20.68
CA LEU A 263 -22.28 1.64 -21.86
C LEU A 263 -23.61 0.90 -21.66
N LEU A 264 -23.85 0.36 -20.45
CA LEU A 264 -25.11 -0.31 -20.11
C LEU A 264 -26.29 0.67 -20.12
N VAL A 265 -26.13 1.85 -19.51
CA VAL A 265 -27.15 2.91 -19.52
C VAL A 265 -27.43 3.42 -20.94
N GLY A 266 -26.38 3.62 -21.75
CA GLY A 266 -26.51 4.11 -23.13
C GLY A 266 -27.17 3.12 -24.08
N ARG A 267 -27.06 1.82 -23.82
CA ARG A 267 -27.76 0.77 -24.58
C ARG A 267 -29.22 0.58 -24.17
N ALA A 268 -29.56 0.85 -22.90
CA ALA A 268 -30.93 0.71 -22.40
C ALA A 268 -31.86 1.87 -22.76
N GLY A 269 -31.29 3.03 -23.14
CA GLY A 269 -32.04 4.20 -23.59
C GLY A 269 -32.29 4.28 -25.11
N ARG A 270 -31.84 3.29 -25.89
CA ARG A 270 -32.15 3.13 -27.32
C ARG A 270 -33.14 1.98 -27.49
#